data_AF-A0A9Q9ESG2-F1
#
_entry.id   AF-A0A9Q9ESG2-F1
#
_cell.length_a   1.000
_cell.length_b   1.000
_cell.length_c   1.000
_cell.angle_alpha   90.00
_cell.angle_beta   90.00
_cell.angle_gamma   90.00
#
_symmetry.space_group_name_H-M   'P 1'
#
loop_
_entity.id
_entity.type
_entity.pdbx_description
1 polymer ?
#
loop_
_entity_poly.entity_id
_entity_poly.type
_entity_poly.pdbx_seq_one_letter_code
_entity_poly.pdbx_strand_id
1 'polypeptide(L)'
;MIQENEDSLLNSDLFKAFLKKDLNRCDFISQWLSSNKVPHSIVNLAQKKHIIIKYPAQFYDKNFKMKTLVAHYDRAPNTQGANDNSASCFILMNFAKKLCAYTKAHNIKIIFTDGEEAGAAGLREQGSYTLGTGLKRLKMDEDDIFVFDMCGRGDTLILSRSGIFGRDKEKTKRLDELHKRAGLLAQRACPSQWLSMLTAYSDNAGFIAAGLCAQVITVLPKEEATTLLHYLPQEKAASPLSGLPQNKTAMGELTDMVIKNKKPPQGSPFEKIIPFTWQLMHTADDKIETLNNEALILTEKYLKALTDNYR
;
A
#
# COMPACT_ATOMS: atom_id res chain seq x y z
N MET A 1 -34.63 -9.94 0.30
CA MET A 1 -33.46 -10.17 -0.58
C MET A 1 -33.21 -8.87 -1.32
N ILE A 2 -32.23 -8.09 -0.87
CA ILE A 2 -31.80 -6.91 -1.62
C ILE A 2 -30.87 -7.46 -2.70
N GLN A 3 -31.26 -7.33 -3.97
CA GLN A 3 -30.34 -7.46 -5.09
C GLN A 3 -29.21 -6.45 -4.82
N GLU A 4 -27.99 -6.94 -4.60
CA GLU A 4 -26.80 -6.10 -4.66
C GLU A 4 -26.74 -5.56 -6.10
N ASN A 5 -27.35 -4.40 -6.34
CA ASN A 5 -26.97 -3.59 -7.48
C ASN A 5 -25.47 -3.37 -7.36
N GLU A 6 -24.73 -3.59 -8.45
CA GLU A 6 -23.32 -3.22 -8.60
C GLU A 6 -23.14 -1.69 -8.60
N ASP A 7 -23.77 -0.99 -7.66
CA ASP A 7 -23.27 0.29 -7.19
C ASP A 7 -21.86 0.01 -6.71
N SER A 8 -20.90 0.71 -7.31
CA SER A 8 -19.50 0.33 -7.18
C SER A 8 -19.09 0.23 -5.71
N LEU A 9 -18.23 -0.74 -5.40
CA LEU A 9 -17.82 -1.03 -4.02
C LEU A 9 -17.43 0.25 -3.24
N LEU A 10 -16.74 1.18 -3.93
CA LEU A 10 -16.27 2.46 -3.43
C LEU A 10 -17.33 3.58 -3.41
N ASN A 11 -18.56 3.31 -3.83
CA ASN A 11 -19.73 4.20 -3.74
C ASN A 11 -20.87 3.60 -2.88
N SER A 12 -20.69 2.40 -2.34
CA SER A 12 -21.66 1.73 -1.48
C SER A 12 -21.94 2.52 -0.20
N ASP A 13 -23.15 2.38 0.35
CA ASP A 13 -23.52 2.99 1.64
C ASP A 13 -22.64 2.49 2.79
N LEU A 14 -22.18 1.24 2.70
CA LEU A 14 -21.22 0.68 3.63
C LEU A 14 -19.87 1.40 3.57
N PHE A 15 -19.38 1.71 2.37
CA PHE A 15 -18.14 2.48 2.22
C PHE A 15 -18.33 3.92 2.72
N LYS A 16 -19.43 4.59 2.39
CA LYS A 16 -19.77 5.91 2.94
C LYS A 16 -19.81 5.90 4.48
N ALA A 17 -20.35 4.83 5.07
CA ALA A 17 -20.35 4.66 6.53
C ALA A 17 -18.93 4.53 7.10
N PHE A 18 -18.04 3.80 6.42
CA PHE A 18 -16.63 3.64 6.81
C PHE A 18 -15.85 4.97 6.81
N LEU A 19 -16.29 5.94 6.02
CA LEU A 19 -15.63 7.24 5.86
C LEU A 19 -16.04 8.28 6.91
N LYS A 20 -17.02 7.99 7.77
CA LYS A 20 -17.47 8.93 8.81
C LYS A 20 -16.32 9.35 9.74
N LYS A 21 -16.30 10.62 10.16
CA LYS A 21 -15.19 11.21 10.92
C LYS A 21 -14.96 10.54 12.28
N ASP A 22 -16.04 10.31 13.02
CA ASP A 22 -15.99 9.80 14.40
C ASP A 22 -16.08 8.26 14.49
N LEU A 23 -15.91 7.57 13.36
CA LEU A 23 -15.99 6.13 13.31
C LEU A 23 -14.75 5.49 13.96
N ASN A 24 -14.96 4.57 14.91
CA ASN A 24 -13.89 3.64 15.29
C ASN A 24 -13.67 2.64 14.16
N ARG A 25 -12.65 2.90 13.34
CA ARG A 25 -12.34 2.12 12.13
C ARG A 25 -11.88 0.69 12.45
N CYS A 26 -11.18 0.48 13.56
CA CYS A 26 -10.79 -0.85 14.02
C CYS A 26 -12.03 -1.70 14.31
N ASP A 27 -12.98 -1.15 15.08
CA ASP A 27 -14.22 -1.84 15.45
C ASP A 27 -15.07 -2.09 14.20
N PHE A 28 -15.19 -1.12 13.30
CA PHE A 28 -15.93 -1.26 12.05
C PHE A 28 -15.41 -2.43 11.20
N ILE A 29 -14.10 -2.47 10.95
CA ILE A 29 -13.49 -3.55 10.16
C ILE A 29 -13.72 -4.89 10.85
N SER A 30 -13.49 -5.00 12.16
CA SER A 30 -13.68 -6.24 12.92
C SER A 30 -15.13 -6.74 12.92
N GLN A 31 -16.10 -5.83 13.06
CA GLN A 31 -17.53 -6.17 12.99
C GLN A 31 -17.94 -6.63 11.59
N TRP A 32 -17.42 -5.98 10.55
CA TRP A 32 -17.68 -6.38 9.17
C TRP A 32 -17.09 -7.76 8.86
N LEU A 33 -15.85 -8.02 9.29
CA LEU A 33 -15.17 -9.31 9.13
C LEU A 33 -15.93 -10.42 9.86
N SER A 34 -16.36 -10.16 11.10
CA SER A 34 -17.19 -11.09 11.89
C SER A 34 -18.50 -11.42 11.17
N SER A 35 -19.21 -10.41 10.68
CA SER A 35 -20.49 -10.57 9.97
C SER A 35 -20.35 -11.35 8.67
N ASN A 36 -19.17 -11.31 8.04
CA ASN A 36 -18.84 -12.07 6.83
C ASN A 36 -18.09 -13.38 7.12
N LYS A 37 -18.00 -13.81 8.39
CA LYS A 37 -17.32 -15.05 8.82
C LYS A 37 -15.85 -15.12 8.41
N VAL A 38 -15.18 -13.98 8.31
CA VAL A 38 -13.75 -13.91 7.99
C VAL A 38 -12.94 -14.05 9.30
N PRO A 39 -12.06 -15.06 9.43
CA PRO A 39 -11.29 -15.28 10.65
C PRO A 39 -10.27 -14.17 10.87
N HIS A 40 -10.32 -13.51 12.03
CA HIS A 40 -9.41 -12.44 12.36
C HIS A 40 -9.16 -12.34 13.87
N SER A 41 -8.08 -11.67 14.23
CA SER A 41 -7.76 -11.29 15.60
C SER A 41 -7.28 -9.84 15.65
N ILE A 42 -7.46 -9.19 16.79
CA ILE A 42 -6.89 -7.87 17.06
C ILE A 42 -5.66 -8.07 17.94
N VAL A 43 -4.53 -7.51 17.52
CA VAL A 43 -3.27 -7.54 18.26
C VAL A 43 -2.94 -6.11 18.68
N ASN A 44 -2.80 -5.88 19.99
CA ASN A 44 -2.37 -4.59 20.53
C ASN A 44 -0.85 -4.61 20.73
N LEU A 45 -0.14 -3.71 20.06
CA LEU A 45 1.31 -3.52 20.20
C LEU A 45 1.60 -2.03 20.36
N ALA A 46 2.30 -1.66 21.45
CA ALA A 46 2.66 -0.27 21.73
C ALA A 46 1.48 0.71 21.62
N GLN A 47 0.32 0.32 22.17
CA GLN A 47 -0.94 1.07 22.15
C GLN A 47 -1.61 1.22 20.77
N LYS A 48 -1.12 0.52 19.75
CA LYS A 48 -1.71 0.47 18.41
C LYS A 48 -2.39 -0.87 18.19
N LYS A 49 -3.59 -0.85 17.60
CA LYS A 49 -4.40 -2.05 17.38
C LYS A 49 -4.27 -2.49 15.93
N HIS A 50 -3.65 -3.63 15.68
CA HIS A 50 -3.57 -4.21 14.33
C HIS A 50 -4.61 -5.33 14.18
N ILE A 51 -5.27 -5.40 13.03
CA ILE A 51 -6.21 -6.49 12.73
C ILE A 51 -5.48 -7.50 11.84
N ILE A 52 -5.37 -8.75 12.28
CA ILE A 52 -4.69 -9.81 11.54
C ILE A 52 -5.72 -10.84 11.08
N ILE A 53 -5.77 -11.05 9.78
CA ILE A 53 -6.57 -12.09 9.13
C ILE A 53 -5.65 -13.26 8.81
N LYS A 54 -5.97 -14.42 9.40
CA LYS A 54 -5.28 -15.68 9.17
C LYS A 54 -6.31 -16.77 8.95
N TYR A 55 -6.07 -17.58 7.93
CA TYR A 55 -6.97 -18.64 7.50
C TYR A 55 -6.64 -19.98 8.17
N PRO A 56 -7.50 -21.00 8.03
CA PRO A 56 -7.17 -22.37 8.43
C PRO A 56 -5.91 -22.94 7.75
N ALA A 57 -5.29 -23.95 8.37
CA ALA A 57 -4.00 -24.50 7.95
C ALA A 57 -3.98 -25.03 6.51
N GLN A 58 -5.11 -25.55 5.99
CA GLN A 58 -5.18 -26.07 4.61
C GLN A 58 -4.91 -25.00 3.53
N PHE A 59 -4.97 -23.72 3.88
CA PHE A 59 -4.71 -22.62 2.95
C PHE A 59 -3.24 -22.21 2.86
N TYR A 60 -2.37 -22.92 3.59
CA TYR A 60 -0.94 -22.68 3.65
C TYR A 60 -0.15 -23.94 3.29
N ASP A 61 0.65 -23.84 2.23
CA ASP A 61 1.59 -24.88 1.84
C ASP A 61 3.03 -24.37 2.04
N LYS A 62 3.82 -25.08 2.85
CA LYS A 62 5.21 -24.73 3.17
C LYS A 62 6.15 -24.65 1.95
N ASN A 63 5.74 -25.21 0.81
CA ASN A 63 6.51 -25.17 -0.43
C ASN A 63 6.38 -23.83 -1.16
N PHE A 64 5.48 -22.94 -0.73
CA PHE A 64 5.25 -21.64 -1.36
C PHE A 64 5.48 -20.49 -0.40
N LYS A 65 5.87 -19.35 -0.96
CA LYS A 65 6.04 -18.11 -0.22
C LYS A 65 4.74 -17.67 0.42
N MET A 66 4.86 -17.37 1.71
CA MET A 66 3.88 -16.62 2.46
C MET A 66 3.82 -15.19 1.94
N LYS A 67 2.60 -14.71 1.71
CA LYS A 67 2.31 -13.35 1.27
C LYS A 67 1.52 -12.66 2.37
N THR A 68 1.98 -11.50 2.81
CA THR A 68 1.28 -10.67 3.78
C THR A 68 0.82 -9.40 3.09
N LEU A 69 -0.49 -9.22 2.95
CA LEU A 69 -1.08 -8.02 2.35
C LEU A 69 -1.39 -7.03 3.47
N VAL A 70 -1.03 -5.77 3.29
CA VAL A 70 -1.13 -4.75 4.34
C VAL A 70 -1.85 -3.52 3.79
N ALA A 71 -2.72 -2.90 4.59
CA ALA A 71 -3.21 -1.54 4.39
C ALA A 71 -3.43 -0.90 5.76
N HIS A 72 -3.06 0.37 5.92
CA HIS A 72 -3.32 1.07 7.17
C HIS A 72 -4.76 1.57 7.22
N TYR A 73 -5.37 1.41 8.39
CA TYR A 73 -6.74 1.88 8.61
C TYR A 73 -6.79 3.17 9.39
N ASP A 74 -5.71 3.62 10.03
CA ASP A 74 -5.68 4.97 10.58
C ASP A 74 -5.72 6.01 9.46
N ARG A 75 -6.05 7.25 9.82
CA ARG A 75 -6.36 8.31 8.89
C ARG A 75 -5.85 9.64 9.42
N ALA A 76 -5.30 10.45 8.53
CA ALA A 76 -4.94 11.83 8.82
C ALA A 76 -6.10 12.62 9.47
N PRO A 77 -5.82 13.47 10.48
CA PRO A 77 -6.86 14.26 11.13
C PRO A 77 -7.65 15.14 10.14
N ASN A 78 -8.95 15.28 10.39
CA ASN A 78 -9.87 16.15 9.63
C ASN A 78 -10.13 15.79 8.16
N THR A 79 -9.57 14.71 7.63
CA THR A 79 -9.85 14.24 6.27
C THR A 79 -10.95 13.19 6.24
N GLN A 80 -11.52 12.94 5.07
CA GLN A 80 -12.33 11.74 4.85
C GLN A 80 -11.43 10.50 4.68
N GLY A 81 -10.22 10.68 4.16
CA GLY A 81 -9.25 9.61 3.97
C GLY A 81 -9.73 8.60 2.93
N ALA A 82 -10.46 9.06 1.91
CA ALA A 82 -11.21 8.19 1.02
C ALA A 82 -10.26 7.31 0.20
N ASN A 83 -9.25 7.91 -0.42
CA ASN A 83 -8.19 7.19 -1.10
C ASN A 83 -7.08 6.78 -0.11
N ASP A 84 -6.76 7.65 0.86
CA ASP A 84 -5.71 7.45 1.88
C ASP A 84 -6.32 7.19 3.29
N ASN A 85 -6.47 5.94 3.72
CA ASN A 85 -6.28 4.71 2.96
C ASN A 85 -7.51 3.80 3.01
N SER A 86 -8.70 4.43 3.05
CA SER A 86 -9.96 3.72 3.17
C SER A 86 -10.25 2.82 1.97
N ALA A 87 -9.91 3.27 0.76
CA ALA A 87 -10.09 2.48 -0.46
C ALA A 87 -9.34 1.15 -0.38
N SER A 88 -8.04 1.16 -0.07
CA SER A 88 -7.26 -0.08 0.04
C SER A 88 -7.75 -0.97 1.18
N CYS A 89 -8.12 -0.40 2.33
CA CYS A 89 -8.74 -1.14 3.42
C CYS A 89 -9.98 -1.90 2.94
N PHE A 90 -10.90 -1.21 2.26
CA PHE A 90 -12.16 -1.76 1.85
C PHE A 90 -12.02 -2.79 0.72
N ILE A 91 -11.07 -2.58 -0.20
CA ILE A 91 -10.68 -3.56 -1.21
C ILE A 91 -10.17 -4.84 -0.54
N LEU A 92 -9.26 -4.72 0.43
CA LEU A 92 -8.70 -5.89 1.14
C LEU A 92 -9.74 -6.58 2.03
N MET A 93 -10.69 -5.87 2.63
CA MET A 93 -11.82 -6.47 3.37
C MET A 93 -12.62 -7.40 2.46
N ASN A 94 -13.00 -6.91 1.28
CA ASN A 94 -13.77 -7.69 0.31
C ASN A 94 -12.95 -8.85 -0.26
N PHE A 95 -11.65 -8.64 -0.50
CA PHE A 95 -10.75 -9.71 -0.89
C PHE A 95 -10.60 -10.77 0.20
N ALA A 96 -10.56 -10.38 1.47
CA ALA A 96 -10.48 -11.31 2.60
C ALA A 96 -11.70 -12.25 2.67
N LYS A 97 -12.89 -11.72 2.37
CA LYS A 97 -14.12 -12.50 2.19
C LYS A 97 -14.01 -13.44 1.00
N LYS A 98 -13.53 -12.96 -0.16
CA LYS A 98 -13.33 -13.80 -1.37
C LYS A 98 -12.39 -14.98 -1.09
N LEU A 99 -11.30 -14.78 -0.34
CA LEU A 99 -10.36 -15.84 0.03
C LEU A 99 -11.02 -16.97 0.85
N CYS A 100 -12.06 -16.69 1.63
CA CYS A 100 -12.79 -17.72 2.36
C CYS A 100 -13.50 -18.74 1.44
N ALA A 101 -13.77 -18.37 0.19
CA ALA A 101 -14.40 -19.25 -0.80
C ALA A 101 -13.39 -20.06 -1.62
N TYR A 102 -12.08 -19.88 -1.41
CA TYR A 102 -11.07 -20.64 -2.12
C TYR A 102 -11.03 -22.08 -1.60
N THR A 103 -10.62 -23.01 -2.46
CA THR A 103 -10.48 -24.44 -2.11
C THR A 103 -9.03 -24.92 -2.13
N LYS A 104 -8.10 -24.07 -2.57
CA LYS A 104 -6.67 -24.37 -2.69
C LYS A 104 -5.85 -23.45 -1.79
N ALA A 105 -4.66 -23.90 -1.43
CA ALA A 105 -3.69 -23.08 -0.73
C ALA A 105 -3.37 -21.82 -1.54
N HIS A 106 -3.48 -20.66 -0.89
CA HIS A 106 -3.16 -19.35 -1.46
C HIS A 106 -2.00 -18.68 -0.71
N ASN A 107 -1.63 -19.16 0.47
CA ASN A 107 -0.51 -18.67 1.27
C ASN A 107 -0.60 -17.16 1.58
N ILE A 108 -1.79 -16.66 1.91
CA ILE A 108 -2.03 -15.23 2.20
C ILE A 108 -2.43 -15.02 3.66
N LYS A 109 -1.87 -13.97 4.26
CA LYS A 109 -2.37 -13.29 5.45
C LYS A 109 -2.71 -11.85 5.07
N ILE A 110 -3.67 -11.24 5.75
CA ILE A 110 -3.97 -9.81 5.57
C ILE A 110 -3.81 -9.13 6.92
N ILE A 111 -3.23 -7.94 6.93
CA ILE A 111 -3.04 -7.13 8.13
C ILE A 111 -3.59 -5.73 7.86
N PHE A 112 -4.48 -5.26 8.71
CA PHE A 112 -4.79 -3.84 8.79
C PHE A 112 -3.96 -3.19 9.89
N THR A 113 -3.08 -2.28 9.49
CA THR A 113 -2.14 -1.57 10.37
C THR A 113 -2.77 -0.32 10.96
N ASP A 114 -2.23 0.12 12.09
CA ASP A 114 -2.65 1.31 12.83
C ASP A 114 -1.41 2.15 13.09
N GLY A 115 -1.56 3.46 13.15
CA GLY A 115 -0.49 4.43 13.35
C GLY A 115 0.53 4.49 12.21
N GLU A 116 0.11 4.34 10.96
CA GLU A 116 0.92 4.71 9.80
C GLU A 116 1.16 6.22 9.78
N GLU A 117 0.10 7.00 10.03
CA GLU A 117 0.08 8.47 9.95
C GLU A 117 0.94 9.12 11.04
N ALA A 118 1.24 8.37 12.11
CA ALA A 118 2.18 8.76 13.15
C ALA A 118 3.64 8.74 12.67
N GLY A 119 3.93 8.13 11.51
CA GLY A 119 5.27 8.02 10.92
C GLY A 119 5.92 9.37 10.63
N ALA A 120 5.13 10.44 10.45
CA ALA A 120 5.62 11.81 10.33
C ALA A 120 6.40 12.29 11.57
N ALA A 121 6.06 11.78 12.76
CA ALA A 121 6.77 12.07 14.01
C ALA A 121 8.06 11.25 14.19
N GLY A 122 8.23 10.19 13.38
CA GLY A 122 9.42 9.35 13.37
C GLY A 122 9.11 7.89 13.03
N LEU A 123 10.07 7.22 12.40
CA LEU A 123 9.91 5.85 11.91
C LEU A 123 9.55 4.81 12.99
N ARG A 124 9.97 5.03 14.24
CA ARG A 124 9.66 4.14 15.37
C ARG A 124 8.22 4.30 15.87
N GLU A 125 7.62 5.45 15.59
CA GLU A 125 6.22 5.71 15.93
C GLU A 125 5.27 5.06 14.94
N GLN A 126 5.74 4.70 13.74
CA GLN A 126 4.94 3.96 12.77
C GLN A 126 4.56 2.58 13.31
N GLY A 127 3.29 2.20 13.26
CA GLY A 127 2.84 0.91 13.80
C GLY A 127 3.47 -0.30 13.12
N SER A 128 3.70 -0.22 11.80
CA SER A 128 4.41 -1.25 11.03
C SER A 128 5.83 -1.52 11.51
N TYR A 129 6.53 -0.56 12.13
CA TYR A 129 7.85 -0.83 12.70
C TYR A 129 7.75 -1.81 13.87
N THR A 130 6.91 -1.50 14.87
CA THR A 130 6.72 -2.38 16.04
C THR A 130 6.17 -3.74 15.61
N LEU A 131 5.17 -3.75 14.73
CA LEU A 131 4.63 -4.99 14.18
C LEU A 131 5.70 -5.81 13.44
N GLY A 132 6.51 -5.17 12.60
CA GLY A 132 7.63 -5.79 11.89
C GLY A 132 8.63 -6.43 12.84
N THR A 133 9.01 -5.75 13.93
CA THR A 133 9.92 -6.36 14.93
C THR A 133 9.30 -7.61 15.57
N GLY A 134 7.99 -7.62 15.80
CA GLY A 134 7.25 -8.80 16.26
C GLY A 134 7.27 -9.94 15.24
N LEU A 135 6.96 -9.65 13.97
CA LEU A 135 6.99 -10.63 12.88
C LEU A 135 8.37 -11.27 12.71
N LYS A 136 9.44 -10.47 12.79
CA LYS A 136 10.82 -10.96 12.75
C LYS A 136 11.16 -11.89 13.93
N ARG A 137 10.71 -11.55 15.15
CA ARG A 137 10.88 -12.43 16.33
C ARG A 137 10.15 -13.76 16.16
N LEU A 138 9.03 -13.77 15.43
CA LEU A 138 8.28 -14.96 15.06
C LEU A 138 8.87 -15.71 13.84
N LYS A 139 10.04 -15.30 13.34
CA LYS A 139 10.72 -15.88 12.16
C LYS A 139 9.87 -15.82 10.89
N MET A 140 9.08 -14.74 10.74
CA MET A 140 8.30 -14.43 9.54
C MET A 140 9.02 -13.42 8.63
N ASP A 141 10.33 -13.25 8.83
CA ASP A 141 11.17 -12.33 8.06
C ASP A 141 11.46 -12.80 6.63
N GLU A 142 10.99 -14.00 6.26
CA GLU A 142 11.00 -14.55 4.90
C GLU A 142 9.67 -14.41 4.14
N ASP A 143 8.63 -13.87 4.77
CA ASP A 143 7.34 -13.56 4.14
C ASP A 143 7.50 -12.38 3.16
N ASP A 144 6.83 -12.45 2.01
CA ASP A 144 6.74 -11.33 1.08
C ASP A 144 5.61 -10.39 1.53
N ILE A 145 5.94 -9.13 1.84
CA ILE A 145 4.96 -8.14 2.31
C ILE A 145 4.59 -7.19 1.16
N PHE A 146 3.29 -7.08 0.89
CA PHE A 146 2.71 -6.16 -0.10
C PHE A 146 1.85 -5.12 0.62
N VAL A 147 2.26 -3.87 0.58
CA VAL A 147 1.58 -2.73 1.22
C VAL A 147 0.73 -2.04 0.16
N PHE A 148 -0.58 -2.02 0.35
CA PHE A 148 -1.54 -1.35 -0.52
C PHE A 148 -1.88 0.01 0.07
N ASP A 149 -1.60 1.04 -0.71
CA ASP A 149 -1.77 2.42 -0.29
C ASP A 149 -2.32 3.24 -1.46
N MET A 150 -3.30 4.11 -1.20
CA MET A 150 -3.95 4.94 -2.22
C MET A 150 -4.41 4.19 -3.49
N CYS A 151 -5.05 3.02 -3.33
CA CYS A 151 -5.46 2.17 -4.44
C CYS A 151 -6.87 2.48 -5.01
N GLY A 152 -7.43 3.64 -4.72
CA GLY A 152 -8.81 4.02 -5.06
C GLY A 152 -8.97 4.98 -6.24
N ARG A 153 -7.89 5.51 -6.83
CA ARG A 153 -7.95 6.49 -7.92
C ARG A 153 -6.94 6.19 -9.02
N GLY A 154 -7.42 5.96 -10.24
CA GLY A 154 -6.58 5.81 -11.43
C GLY A 154 -6.83 4.54 -12.22
N ASP A 155 -5.89 4.21 -13.11
CA ASP A 155 -6.00 3.10 -14.07
C ASP A 155 -4.65 2.38 -14.32
N THR A 156 -3.62 2.76 -13.57
CA THR A 156 -2.26 2.22 -13.67
C THR A 156 -1.72 1.83 -12.30
N LEU A 157 -1.32 0.58 -12.16
CA LEU A 157 -0.72 0.03 -10.95
C LEU A 157 0.73 0.49 -10.83
N ILE A 158 1.14 0.99 -9.68
CA ILE A 158 2.49 1.50 -9.46
C ILE A 158 3.19 0.63 -8.42
N LEU A 159 4.32 0.05 -8.82
CA LEU A 159 5.23 -0.64 -7.91
C LEU A 159 6.29 0.35 -7.44
N SER A 160 6.24 0.70 -6.16
CA SER A 160 7.21 1.61 -5.57
C SER A 160 8.64 1.10 -5.64
N ARG A 161 9.56 2.00 -5.97
CA ARG A 161 11.00 1.78 -5.91
C ARG A 161 11.66 2.38 -4.68
N SER A 162 10.91 3.08 -3.82
CA SER A 162 11.48 3.91 -2.75
C SER A 162 12.24 3.10 -1.71
N GLY A 163 11.82 1.85 -1.45
CA GLY A 163 12.54 0.93 -0.57
C GLY A 163 13.92 0.47 -1.07
N ILE A 164 14.21 0.66 -2.36
CA ILE A 164 15.45 0.21 -3.03
C ILE A 164 16.31 1.41 -3.44
N PHE A 165 15.69 2.50 -3.90
CA PHE A 165 16.38 3.63 -4.50
C PHE A 165 17.42 4.28 -3.59
N GLY A 166 18.61 4.52 -4.15
CA GLY A 166 19.72 5.18 -3.43
C GLY A 166 20.36 4.35 -2.32
N ARG A 167 19.98 3.07 -2.17
CA ARG A 167 20.54 2.16 -1.15
C ARG A 167 21.59 1.23 -1.75
N ASP A 168 22.40 0.68 -0.86
CA ASP A 168 23.42 -0.31 -1.19
C ASP A 168 22.79 -1.59 -1.75
N LYS A 169 23.23 -2.02 -2.94
CA LYS A 169 22.65 -3.16 -3.69
C LYS A 169 22.79 -4.49 -2.95
N GLU A 170 23.88 -4.70 -2.22
CA GLU A 170 24.08 -5.92 -1.45
C GLU A 170 23.09 -5.97 -0.28
N LYS A 171 22.76 -4.80 0.30
CA LYS A 171 21.77 -4.68 1.38
C LYS A 171 20.31 -4.72 0.88
N THR A 172 20.05 -4.46 -0.40
CA THR A 172 18.69 -4.48 -0.97
C THR A 172 18.36 -5.72 -1.80
N LYS A 173 19.27 -6.69 -1.95
CA LYS A 173 19.05 -7.88 -2.80
C LYS A 173 17.67 -8.54 -2.63
N ARG A 174 17.23 -8.77 -1.38
CA ARG A 174 15.93 -9.40 -1.08
C ARG A 174 14.75 -8.49 -1.46
N LEU A 175 14.89 -7.17 -1.31
CA LEU A 175 13.90 -6.19 -1.76
C LEU A 175 13.82 -6.13 -3.28
N ASP A 176 14.96 -6.18 -3.97
CA ASP A 176 15.01 -6.25 -5.43
C ASP A 176 14.35 -7.53 -5.97
N GLU A 177 14.57 -8.66 -5.30
CA GLU A 177 13.91 -9.93 -5.63
C GLU A 177 12.39 -9.87 -5.42
N LEU A 178 11.93 -9.30 -4.29
CA LEU A 178 10.51 -9.05 -4.04
C LEU A 178 9.91 -8.12 -5.11
N HIS A 179 10.59 -7.03 -5.45
CA HIS A 179 10.13 -6.08 -6.47
C HIS A 179 9.99 -6.75 -7.86
N LYS A 180 10.95 -7.60 -8.24
CA LYS A 180 10.86 -8.38 -9.48
C LYS A 180 9.67 -9.34 -9.47
N ARG A 181 9.43 -10.05 -8.36
CA ARG A 181 8.24 -10.92 -8.22
C ARG A 181 6.95 -10.11 -8.33
N ALA A 182 6.88 -8.95 -7.66
CA ALA A 182 5.75 -8.04 -7.75
C ALA A 182 5.49 -7.59 -9.19
N GLY A 183 6.55 -7.28 -9.95
CA GLY A 183 6.49 -6.92 -11.37
C GLY A 183 6.00 -8.05 -12.26
N LEU A 184 6.46 -9.29 -12.04
CA LEU A 184 5.97 -10.46 -12.77
C LEU A 184 4.47 -10.71 -12.52
N LEU A 185 4.01 -10.53 -11.28
CA LEU A 185 2.59 -10.63 -10.94
C LEU A 185 1.78 -9.51 -11.62
N ALA A 186 2.29 -8.28 -11.65
CA ALA A 186 1.63 -7.14 -12.28
C ALA A 186 1.53 -7.33 -13.80
N GLN A 187 2.62 -7.78 -14.43
CA GLN A 187 2.66 -8.07 -15.85
C GLN A 187 1.64 -9.14 -16.27
N ARG A 188 1.39 -10.13 -15.40
CA ARG A 188 0.37 -11.17 -15.64
C ARG A 188 -1.05 -10.66 -15.38
N ALA A 189 -1.25 -9.87 -14.33
CA ALA A 189 -2.57 -9.39 -13.91
C ALA A 189 -3.14 -8.30 -14.83
N CYS A 190 -2.28 -7.38 -15.24
CA CYS A 190 -2.65 -6.13 -15.90
C CYS A 190 -1.56 -5.69 -16.87
N PRO A 191 -1.34 -6.44 -17.97
CA PRO A 191 -0.33 -6.10 -18.96
C PRO A 191 -0.58 -4.68 -19.50
N SER A 192 0.48 -3.90 -19.62
CA SER A 192 0.44 -2.49 -20.08
C SER A 192 -0.28 -1.48 -19.17
N GLN A 193 -0.75 -1.90 -17.99
CA GLN A 193 -1.39 -1.04 -16.99
C GLN A 193 -0.63 -1.04 -15.66
N TRP A 194 0.70 -1.17 -15.72
CA TRP A 194 1.55 -1.05 -14.54
C TRP A 194 2.88 -0.35 -14.87
N LEU A 195 3.44 0.34 -13.87
CA LEU A 195 4.74 1.00 -13.92
C LEU A 195 5.54 0.74 -12.65
N SER A 196 6.86 0.89 -12.73
CA SER A 196 7.78 0.87 -11.59
C SER A 196 8.46 2.23 -11.48
N MET A 197 8.26 2.94 -10.36
CA MET A 197 8.77 4.29 -10.16
C MET A 197 8.89 4.66 -8.68
N LEU A 198 9.48 5.82 -8.38
CA LEU A 198 9.53 6.35 -7.01
C LEU A 198 8.14 6.80 -6.57
N THR A 199 7.81 6.51 -5.31
CA THR A 199 6.59 6.95 -4.63
C THR A 199 6.94 7.45 -3.23
N ALA A 200 5.96 7.96 -2.48
CA ALA A 200 6.13 8.11 -1.05
C ALA A 200 6.39 6.75 -0.36
N TYR A 201 7.06 6.81 0.80
CA TYR A 201 7.02 5.69 1.74
C TYR A 201 5.63 5.58 2.38
N SER A 202 5.28 4.36 2.76
CA SER A 202 4.10 3.98 3.52
C SER A 202 4.56 3.06 4.67
N ASP A 203 3.74 2.11 5.10
CA ASP A 203 4.11 1.08 6.09
C ASP A 203 5.35 0.26 5.71
N ASN A 204 5.74 0.24 4.43
CA ASN A 204 6.97 -0.42 4.01
C ASN A 204 8.21 0.16 4.69
N ALA A 205 8.22 1.45 5.07
CA ALA A 205 9.33 2.05 5.79
C ALA A 205 9.56 1.34 7.14
N GLY A 206 8.51 1.19 7.94
CA GLY A 206 8.55 0.51 9.23
C GLY A 206 8.98 -0.95 9.11
N PHE A 207 8.42 -1.70 8.16
CA PHE A 207 8.81 -3.10 7.91
C PHE A 207 10.28 -3.23 7.48
N ILE A 208 10.73 -2.38 6.55
CA ILE A 208 12.13 -2.38 6.08
C ILE A 208 13.08 -2.05 7.23
N ALA A 209 12.74 -1.09 8.08
CA ALA A 209 13.54 -0.72 9.24
C ALA A 209 13.58 -1.82 10.32
N ALA A 210 12.53 -2.62 10.43
CA ALA A 210 12.54 -3.84 11.24
C ALA A 210 13.34 -4.99 10.61
N GLY A 211 13.75 -4.85 9.35
CA GLY A 211 14.56 -5.82 8.59
C GLY A 211 13.73 -6.85 7.81
N LEU A 212 12.50 -6.52 7.43
CA LEU A 212 11.65 -7.31 6.54
C LEU A 212 11.64 -6.72 5.13
N CYS A 213 11.20 -7.49 4.15
CA CYS A 213 11.04 -7.01 2.77
C CYS A 213 9.58 -6.63 2.52
N ALA A 214 9.34 -5.37 2.14
CA ALA A 214 8.00 -4.84 1.88
C ALA A 214 7.96 -4.00 0.59
N GLN A 215 6.95 -4.26 -0.24
CA GLN A 215 6.71 -3.62 -1.52
C GLN A 215 5.42 -2.80 -1.46
N VAL A 216 5.50 -1.49 -1.73
CA VAL A 216 4.30 -0.65 -1.85
C VAL A 216 3.69 -0.78 -3.23
N ILE A 217 2.36 -0.89 -3.24
CA ILE A 217 1.48 -0.94 -4.38
C ILE A 217 0.52 0.26 -4.23
N THR A 218 0.51 1.15 -5.22
CA THR A 218 -0.45 2.27 -5.30
C THR A 218 -1.07 2.30 -6.69
N VAL A 219 -2.19 3.01 -6.86
CA VAL A 219 -2.78 3.25 -8.17
C VAL A 219 -2.69 4.73 -8.50
N LEU A 220 -2.43 5.03 -9.77
CA LEU A 220 -2.44 6.40 -10.31
C LEU A 220 -3.15 6.43 -11.67
N PRO A 221 -3.72 7.57 -12.06
CA PRO A 221 -4.03 7.84 -13.46
C PRO A 221 -2.75 7.76 -14.30
N LYS A 222 -2.82 7.09 -15.46
CA LYS A 222 -1.68 6.85 -16.34
C LYS A 222 -0.94 8.12 -16.73
N GLU A 223 -1.69 9.19 -17.00
CA GLU A 223 -1.12 10.49 -17.38
C GLU A 223 -0.30 11.11 -16.25
N GLU A 224 -0.81 11.06 -15.01
CA GLU A 224 -0.10 11.54 -13.82
C GLU A 224 1.19 10.73 -13.60
N ALA A 225 1.10 9.41 -13.67
CA ALA A 225 2.25 8.51 -13.48
C ALA A 225 3.31 8.69 -14.58
N THR A 226 2.90 8.78 -15.85
CA THR A 226 3.81 8.94 -17.00
C THR A 226 4.50 10.29 -16.95
N THR A 227 3.76 11.35 -16.60
CA THR A 227 4.31 12.69 -16.43
C THR A 227 5.40 12.66 -15.37
N LEU A 228 5.11 12.17 -14.16
CA LEU A 228 6.12 12.11 -13.11
C LEU A 228 7.32 11.23 -13.52
N LEU A 229 7.09 10.06 -14.11
CA LEU A 229 8.16 9.15 -14.54
C LEU A 229 9.16 9.80 -15.52
N HIS A 230 8.68 10.70 -16.39
CA HIS A 230 9.54 11.44 -17.31
C HIS A 230 10.56 12.33 -16.58
N TYR A 231 10.19 12.86 -15.42
CA TYR A 231 11.02 13.77 -14.62
C TYR A 231 11.79 13.07 -13.49
N LEU A 232 11.56 11.78 -13.23
CA LEU A 232 12.28 11.06 -12.18
C LEU A 232 13.63 10.51 -12.68
N PRO A 233 14.63 10.34 -11.79
CA PRO A 233 15.91 9.78 -12.18
C PRO A 233 15.74 8.34 -12.66
N GLN A 234 16.27 8.04 -13.84
CA GLN A 234 16.38 6.66 -14.32
C GLN A 234 17.45 5.91 -13.52
N GLU A 235 17.25 4.62 -13.24
CA GLU A 235 18.12 3.78 -12.39
C GLU A 235 19.61 3.81 -12.72
N LYS A 236 19.97 4.20 -13.96
CA LYS A 236 21.37 4.32 -14.40
C LYS A 236 22.14 5.49 -13.79
N ALA A 237 21.49 6.40 -13.06
CA ALA A 237 22.12 7.62 -12.51
C ALA A 237 22.56 7.52 -11.04
N ALA A 238 22.39 6.37 -10.38
CA ALA A 238 22.85 6.19 -8.99
C ALA A 238 24.36 5.87 -8.93
N SER A 239 25.20 6.86 -9.27
CA SER A 239 26.53 6.93 -8.64
C SER A 239 26.36 7.40 -7.20
N PRO A 240 27.19 6.91 -6.25
CA PRO A 240 27.14 7.40 -4.89
C PRO A 240 27.45 8.90 -4.91
N LEU A 241 26.49 9.71 -4.48
CA LEU A 241 26.71 11.12 -4.16
C LEU A 241 27.61 11.20 -2.92
N SER A 242 28.88 10.84 -3.08
CA SER A 242 29.95 11.12 -2.13
C SER A 242 30.61 12.43 -2.53
N GLY A 243 30.28 13.52 -1.83
CA GLY A 243 31.22 14.61 -1.61
C GLY A 243 31.17 15.86 -2.51
N LEU A 244 30.00 16.30 -3.00
CA LEU A 244 29.88 17.63 -3.62
C LEU A 244 28.87 18.54 -2.89
N PRO A 245 29.12 19.86 -2.82
CA PRO A 245 28.34 20.79 -2.00
C PRO A 245 26.88 20.91 -2.46
N GLN A 246 26.02 21.13 -1.48
CA GLN A 246 24.56 21.25 -1.56
C GLN A 246 24.10 22.41 -2.45
N ASN A 247 23.99 22.17 -3.76
CA ASN A 247 22.94 22.80 -4.55
C ASN A 247 21.95 21.68 -4.89
N LYS A 248 20.77 21.69 -4.26
CA LYS A 248 19.70 20.75 -4.65
C LYS A 248 19.35 21.04 -6.10
N THR A 249 19.67 20.13 -7.00
CA THR A 249 19.15 20.18 -8.36
C THR A 249 17.63 20.04 -8.29
N ALA A 250 16.90 20.62 -9.24
CA ALA A 250 15.44 20.46 -9.32
C ALA A 250 15.01 18.98 -9.29
N MET A 251 15.83 18.10 -9.85
CA MET A 251 15.69 16.63 -9.79
C MET A 251 15.78 16.07 -8.35
N GLY A 252 16.77 16.53 -7.59
CA GLY A 252 16.95 16.12 -6.20
C GLY A 252 15.83 16.65 -5.29
N GLU A 253 15.34 17.86 -5.56
CA GLU A 253 14.18 18.43 -4.88
C GLU A 253 12.89 17.64 -5.19
N LEU A 254 12.60 17.37 -6.47
CA LEU A 254 11.47 16.53 -6.88
C LEU A 254 11.54 15.14 -6.22
N THR A 255 12.71 14.52 -6.21
CA THR A 255 12.92 13.21 -5.58
C THR A 255 12.64 13.26 -4.07
N ASP A 256 13.14 14.27 -3.37
CA ASP A 256 12.87 14.48 -1.94
C ASP A 256 11.38 14.69 -1.67
N MET A 257 10.70 15.44 -2.54
CA MET A 257 9.26 15.69 -2.43
C MET A 257 8.44 14.44 -2.64
N VAL A 258 8.72 13.64 -3.66
CA VAL A 258 8.01 12.37 -3.94
C VAL A 258 8.20 11.39 -2.78
N ILE A 259 9.44 11.14 -2.36
CA ILE A 259 9.73 10.13 -1.33
C ILE A 259 9.15 10.51 0.03
N LYS A 260 9.14 11.80 0.37
CA LYS A 260 8.63 12.32 1.65
C LYS A 260 7.19 12.82 1.57
N ASN A 261 6.50 12.61 0.45
CA ASN A 261 5.17 13.14 0.21
C ASN A 261 5.02 14.65 0.53
N LYS A 262 6.00 15.47 0.13
CA LYS A 262 5.89 16.92 0.33
C LYS A 262 5.01 17.52 -0.75
N LYS A 263 4.05 18.34 -0.34
CA LYS A 263 3.19 19.08 -1.28
C LYS A 263 4.05 20.07 -2.08
N PRO A 264 3.80 20.18 -3.40
CA PRO A 264 4.42 21.22 -4.20
C PRO A 264 4.07 22.61 -3.69
N PRO A 265 5.03 23.56 -3.68
CA PRO A 265 4.71 24.96 -3.44
C PRO A 265 3.72 25.48 -4.47
N GLN A 266 2.80 26.32 -4.03
CA GLN A 266 1.74 26.83 -4.88
C GLN A 266 2.29 27.58 -6.10
N GLY A 267 1.82 27.24 -7.30
CA GLY A 267 2.27 27.85 -8.55
C GLY A 267 3.66 27.40 -9.03
N SER A 268 4.31 26.46 -8.32
CA SER A 268 5.60 25.91 -8.75
C SER A 268 5.45 24.96 -9.95
N PRO A 269 6.49 24.78 -10.79
CA PRO A 269 6.48 23.76 -11.83
C PRO A 269 6.21 22.34 -11.31
N PHE A 270 6.53 22.06 -10.05
CA PHE A 270 6.32 20.75 -9.44
C PHE A 270 4.83 20.39 -9.28
N GLU A 271 3.92 21.36 -9.18
CA GLU A 271 2.46 21.10 -9.14
C GLU A 271 1.96 20.37 -10.40
N LYS A 272 2.61 20.61 -11.54
CA LYS A 272 2.26 19.97 -12.82
C LYS A 272 2.95 18.61 -13.00
N ILE A 273 3.95 18.32 -12.19
CA ILE A 273 4.77 17.10 -12.30
C ILE A 273 4.34 16.06 -11.26
N ILE A 274 4.09 16.48 -10.02
CA ILE A 274 3.65 15.60 -8.95
C ILE A 274 2.19 15.20 -9.21
N PRO A 275 1.84 13.90 -9.15
CA PRO A 275 0.49 13.42 -9.35
C PRO A 275 -0.53 14.20 -8.55
N PHE A 276 -1.55 14.73 -9.21
CA PHE A 276 -2.65 15.42 -8.54
C PHE A 276 -3.30 14.50 -7.48
N THR A 277 -3.40 13.20 -7.78
CA THR A 277 -3.85 12.18 -6.82
C THR A 277 -3.10 12.23 -5.49
N TRP A 278 -1.77 12.39 -5.51
CA TRP A 278 -0.98 12.52 -4.28
C TRP A 278 -1.07 13.90 -3.65
N GLN A 279 -1.38 14.95 -4.43
CA GLN A 279 -1.63 16.28 -3.90
C GLN A 279 -2.92 16.34 -3.06
N LEU A 280 -3.91 15.48 -3.32
CA LEU A 280 -5.13 15.35 -2.52
C LEU A 280 -4.91 14.72 -1.14
N MET A 281 -3.88 13.89 -0.98
CA MET A 281 -3.61 13.18 0.28
C MET A 281 -3.50 14.11 1.48
N HIS A 282 -4.01 13.72 2.65
CA HIS A 282 -4.01 14.57 3.87
C HIS A 282 -4.73 15.93 3.73
N THR A 283 -5.63 16.07 2.74
CA THR A 283 -6.45 17.27 2.55
C THR A 283 -7.95 16.95 2.67
N ALA A 284 -8.78 17.99 2.75
CA ALA A 284 -10.23 17.83 2.73
C ALA A 284 -10.77 17.30 1.39
N ASP A 285 -9.96 17.36 0.33
CA ASP A 285 -10.32 16.86 -1.01
C ASP A 285 -9.95 15.38 -1.22
N ASP A 286 -9.37 14.69 -0.23
CA ASP A 286 -9.30 13.22 -0.27
C ASP A 286 -10.66 12.61 0.09
N LYS A 287 -11.59 12.75 -0.86
CA LYS A 287 -13.03 12.46 -0.72
C LYS A 287 -13.50 11.39 -1.69
N ILE A 288 -14.63 10.77 -1.38
CA ILE A 288 -15.20 9.64 -2.14
C ILE A 288 -15.40 9.97 -3.63
N GLU A 289 -15.73 11.22 -3.95
CA GLU A 289 -15.94 11.69 -5.32
C GLU A 289 -14.66 11.70 -6.18
N THR A 290 -13.50 11.55 -5.55
CA THR A 290 -12.22 11.47 -6.27
C THR A 290 -11.82 10.05 -6.65
N LEU A 291 -12.55 9.05 -6.16
CA LEU A 291 -12.29 7.64 -6.43
C LEU A 291 -12.90 7.22 -7.76
N ASN A 292 -12.39 6.14 -8.34
CA ASN A 292 -12.93 5.55 -9.56
C ASN A 292 -12.97 4.01 -9.50
N ASN A 293 -13.81 3.41 -10.33
CA ASN A 293 -14.03 1.96 -10.31
C ASN A 293 -12.90 1.21 -11.01
N GLU A 294 -12.21 1.87 -11.94
CA GLU A 294 -11.08 1.32 -12.67
C GLU A 294 -9.96 0.92 -11.71
N ALA A 295 -9.68 1.75 -10.68
CA ALA A 295 -8.67 1.44 -9.67
C ALA A 295 -9.03 0.20 -8.84
N LEU A 296 -10.32 0.04 -8.48
CA LEU A 296 -10.82 -1.16 -7.82
C LEU A 296 -10.59 -2.41 -8.70
N ILE A 297 -11.06 -2.38 -9.95
CA ILE A 297 -10.95 -3.51 -10.89
C ILE A 297 -9.48 -3.88 -11.11
N LEU A 298 -8.61 -2.88 -11.25
CA LEU A 298 -7.18 -3.08 -11.45
C LEU A 298 -6.52 -3.74 -10.22
N THR A 299 -6.84 -3.22 -9.03
CA THR A 299 -6.30 -3.76 -7.77
C THR A 299 -6.80 -5.18 -7.53
N GLU A 300 -8.07 -5.48 -7.82
CA GLU A 300 -8.62 -6.82 -7.72
C GLU A 300 -7.95 -7.82 -8.67
N LYS A 301 -7.62 -7.42 -9.90
CA LYS A 301 -6.84 -8.26 -10.82
C LYS A 301 -5.47 -8.60 -10.23
N TYR A 302 -4.79 -7.62 -9.64
CA TYR A 302 -3.49 -7.84 -9.00
C TYR A 302 -3.59 -8.74 -7.75
N LEU A 303 -4.60 -8.52 -6.91
CA LEU A 303 -4.89 -9.37 -5.74
C LEU A 303 -5.19 -10.82 -6.15
N LYS A 304 -5.92 -11.03 -7.26
CA LYS A 304 -6.15 -12.36 -7.81
C LYS A 304 -4.84 -13.01 -8.24
N ALA A 305 -3.94 -12.28 -8.92
CA ALA A 305 -2.63 -12.82 -9.27
C ALA A 305 -1.78 -13.17 -8.04
N LEU A 306 -1.91 -12.42 -6.94
CA LEU A 306 -1.25 -12.75 -5.67
C LEU A 306 -1.74 -14.06 -5.05
N THR A 307 -2.90 -14.59 -5.43
CA THR A 307 -3.34 -15.93 -4.98
C THR A 307 -2.54 -17.06 -5.62
N ASP A 308 -1.79 -16.77 -6.69
CA ASP A 308 -0.90 -17.74 -7.30
C ASP A 308 0.27 -18.07 -6.35
N ASN A 309 0.59 -19.35 -6.33
CA ASN A 309 1.68 -19.87 -5.53
C ASN A 309 3.02 -19.74 -6.27
N TYR A 310 4.04 -19.23 -5.57
CA TYR A 310 5.42 -19.14 -6.03
C TYR A 310 6.38 -19.45 -4.89
N ARG A 311 7.65 -19.74 -5.22
CA ARG A 311 8.70 -20.14 -4.28
C ARG A 311 9.65 -18.99 -3.97
#